data_AF-A0A8J4AAM3-F1
#
_entry.id   AF-A0A8J4AAM3-F1
#
_cell.length_a   1.000
_cell.length_b   1.000
_cell.length_c   1.000
_cell.angle_alpha   90.00
_cell.angle_beta   90.00
_cell.angle_gamma   90.00
#
_symmetry.space_group_name_H-M   'P 1'
#
loop_
_entity.id
_entity.type
_entity.pdbx_description
1 polymer ?
#
loop_
_entity_poly.entity_id
_entity_poly.type
_entity_poly.pdbx_seq_one_letter_code
_entity_poly.pdbx_strand_id
1 'polypeptide(L)'
;MSLSPFTQRPVSGRTLGEYLTDIWATACETLGAAAEQRHHATRELQRLLPDWADDRIEAAPRETSYVADDGFPAEVSANWSGPHPELRMLFDCLSDVPPRIGASDPRWNLWSGSSMFTSISPLFRQPPAAPLWHSMAWRAPDPPAHKVYFGLYGWPVARRYAIVEQAMQLMGLERAWAHARHRIENGARYGSREIEFVGLDIGDSSVARVKIYYRHQDVDIAELNRVASVALQHDEGRALSAYRMLTAGRDHAGAAPLTCLAFRSGHQQAVQATTYLRMPSLTTCEQESVERTAALLGSEGVPPQRFVALTDAFAPRRADGGRGVLELVSHRAGRSGDVTTYFRFPTFAQQSAVPVATAHRA
;
A
#
# COMPACT_ATOMS: atom_id res chain seq x y z
N MET A 1 -34.69 2.86 1.95
CA MET A 1 -34.05 1.67 1.35
C MET A 1 -33.27 1.00 2.47
N SER A 2 -33.67 -0.22 2.84
CA SER A 2 -33.04 -0.98 3.92
C SER A 2 -31.66 -1.41 3.48
N LEU A 3 -30.61 -0.92 4.15
CA LEU A 3 -29.28 -1.48 4.06
C LEU A 3 -29.40 -2.96 4.43
N SER A 4 -29.03 -3.86 3.53
CA SER A 4 -28.91 -5.28 3.89
C SER A 4 -27.65 -5.40 4.76
N PRO A 5 -27.76 -5.76 6.05
CA PRO A 5 -26.58 -5.97 6.87
C PRO A 5 -25.79 -7.14 6.28
N PHE A 6 -24.49 -6.94 6.13
CA PHE A 6 -23.54 -7.99 5.74
C PHE A 6 -23.50 -9.01 6.90
N THR A 7 -24.44 -9.96 6.90
CA THR A 7 -24.31 -11.19 7.68
C THR A 7 -23.04 -11.86 7.19
N GLN A 8 -22.12 -12.18 8.12
CA GLN A 8 -20.94 -13.01 7.90
C GLN A 8 -21.28 -14.14 6.92
N ARG A 9 -21.01 -13.95 5.63
CA ARG A 9 -21.03 -15.06 4.69
C ARG A 9 -19.82 -15.90 5.06
N PRO A 10 -19.98 -17.21 5.28
CA PRO A 10 -18.83 -18.06 5.52
C PRO A 10 -17.82 -17.83 4.40
N VAL A 11 -16.61 -17.45 4.78
CA VAL A 11 -15.49 -17.29 3.84
C VAL A 11 -15.13 -18.65 3.23
N SER A 12 -15.33 -19.72 4.03
CA SER A 12 -15.09 -21.10 3.63
C SER A 12 -15.91 -21.51 2.41
N GLY A 13 -15.22 -22.05 1.40
CA GLY A 13 -15.82 -22.59 0.18
C GLY A 13 -16.05 -21.57 -0.94
N ARG A 14 -15.84 -20.27 -0.69
CA ARG A 14 -15.81 -19.22 -1.72
C ARG A 14 -14.45 -19.21 -2.42
N THR A 15 -14.39 -18.68 -3.63
CA THR A 15 -13.08 -18.36 -4.23
C THR A 15 -12.53 -17.03 -3.69
N LEU A 16 -11.21 -16.86 -3.77
CA LEU A 16 -10.54 -15.61 -3.41
C LEU A 16 -11.07 -14.43 -4.25
N GLY A 17 -11.32 -14.65 -5.54
CA GLY A 17 -11.84 -13.65 -6.46
C GLY A 17 -13.27 -13.21 -6.15
N GLU A 18 -14.16 -14.15 -5.81
CA GLU A 18 -15.51 -13.83 -5.33
C GLU A 18 -15.45 -12.97 -4.07
N TYR A 19 -14.58 -13.32 -3.12
CA TYR A 19 -14.44 -12.60 -1.86
C TYR A 19 -13.93 -11.16 -2.06
N LEU A 20 -12.89 -10.99 -2.88
CA LEU A 20 -12.34 -9.66 -3.21
C LEU A 20 -13.32 -8.79 -4.00
N THR A 21 -14.10 -9.39 -4.90
CA THR A 21 -15.15 -8.70 -5.65
C THR A 21 -16.25 -8.18 -4.71
N ASP A 22 -16.67 -8.97 -3.73
CA ASP A 22 -17.66 -8.55 -2.73
C ASP A 22 -17.15 -7.42 -1.85
N ILE A 23 -15.89 -7.51 -1.38
CA ILE A 23 -15.25 -6.45 -0.60
C ILE A 23 -15.21 -5.16 -1.43
N TRP A 24 -14.77 -5.25 -2.68
CA TRP A 24 -14.70 -4.11 -3.58
C TRP A 24 -16.07 -3.47 -3.82
N ALA A 25 -17.10 -4.28 -4.12
CA ALA A 25 -18.46 -3.82 -4.34
C ALA A 25 -19.06 -3.13 -3.10
N THR A 26 -18.80 -3.69 -1.92
CA THR A 26 -19.20 -3.12 -0.61
C THR A 26 -18.55 -1.77 -0.39
N ALA A 27 -17.25 -1.66 -0.67
CA ALA A 27 -16.53 -0.40 -0.56
C ALA A 27 -17.06 0.67 -1.52
N CYS A 28 -17.32 0.29 -2.78
CA CYS A 28 -17.90 1.18 -3.78
C CYS A 28 -19.28 1.71 -3.35
N GLU A 29 -20.15 0.82 -2.86
CA GLU A 29 -21.48 1.19 -2.37
C GLU A 29 -21.41 2.14 -1.17
N THR A 30 -20.58 1.80 -0.18
CA THR A 30 -20.41 2.60 1.04
C THR A 30 -19.87 3.99 0.74
N LEU A 31 -19.03 4.12 -0.27
CA LEU A 31 -18.48 5.40 -0.73
C LEU A 31 -19.41 6.16 -1.69
N GLY A 32 -20.61 5.62 -1.97
CA GLY A 32 -21.65 6.28 -2.76
C GLY A 32 -21.41 6.26 -4.27
N ALA A 33 -20.67 5.29 -4.79
CA ALA A 33 -20.50 5.12 -6.22
C ALA A 33 -21.82 4.74 -6.91
N ALA A 34 -22.07 5.28 -8.11
CA ALA A 34 -23.24 4.91 -8.90
C ALA A 34 -23.18 3.42 -9.31
N ALA A 35 -24.33 2.75 -9.39
CA ALA A 35 -24.41 1.31 -9.63
C ALA A 35 -23.71 0.87 -10.93
N GLU A 36 -23.88 1.62 -12.02
CA GLU A 36 -23.24 1.35 -13.31
C GLU A 36 -21.71 1.49 -13.25
N GLN A 37 -21.23 2.55 -12.61
CA GLN A 37 -19.80 2.80 -12.41
C GLN A 37 -19.15 1.72 -11.55
N ARG A 38 -19.82 1.33 -10.45
CA ARG A 38 -19.42 0.20 -9.61
C ARG A 38 -19.33 -1.08 -10.43
N HIS A 39 -20.34 -1.39 -11.26
CA HIS A 39 -20.34 -2.58 -12.11
C HIS A 39 -19.16 -2.59 -13.09
N HIS A 40 -18.88 -1.45 -13.73
CA HIS A 40 -17.73 -1.31 -14.62
C HIS A 40 -16.39 -1.51 -13.89
N ALA A 41 -16.19 -0.82 -12.77
CA ALA A 41 -14.96 -0.95 -11.97
C ALA A 41 -14.77 -2.37 -11.42
N THR A 42 -15.85 -3.03 -11.02
CA THR A 42 -15.82 -4.41 -10.50
C THR A 42 -15.43 -5.41 -11.59
N ARG A 43 -15.99 -5.30 -12.80
CA ARG A 43 -15.59 -6.14 -13.94
C ARG A 43 -14.12 -5.94 -14.32
N GLU A 44 -13.65 -4.70 -14.26
CA GLU A 44 -12.25 -4.39 -14.52
C GLU A 44 -11.33 -5.02 -13.47
N LEU A 45 -11.69 -4.96 -12.18
CA LEU A 45 -10.97 -5.67 -11.13
C LEU A 45 -10.92 -7.18 -11.40
N GLN A 46 -12.07 -7.80 -11.67
CA GLN A 46 -12.16 -9.25 -11.95
C GLN A 46 -11.26 -9.67 -13.11
N ARG A 47 -11.23 -8.87 -14.19
CA ARG A 47 -10.37 -9.10 -15.36
C ARG A 47 -8.88 -9.07 -15.01
N LEU A 48 -8.48 -8.33 -13.97
CA LEU A 48 -7.09 -8.12 -13.60
C LEU A 48 -6.60 -9.04 -12.49
N LEU A 49 -7.50 -9.76 -11.82
CA LEU A 49 -7.10 -10.67 -10.75
C LEU A 49 -6.26 -11.84 -11.33
N PRO A 50 -5.22 -12.28 -10.61
CA PRO A 50 -4.38 -13.42 -11.03
C PRO A 50 -5.15 -14.75 -10.98
N ASP A 51 -4.58 -15.82 -11.54
CA ASP A 51 -5.20 -17.15 -11.60
C ASP A 51 -5.56 -17.73 -10.22
N TRP A 52 -4.83 -17.34 -9.15
CA TRP A 52 -5.18 -17.75 -7.79
C TRP A 52 -6.54 -17.22 -7.33
N ALA A 53 -7.15 -16.26 -8.04
CA ALA A 53 -8.50 -15.78 -7.73
C ALA A 53 -9.56 -16.89 -7.84
N ASP A 54 -9.30 -17.94 -8.59
CA ASP A 54 -10.17 -19.12 -8.67
C ASP A 54 -9.90 -20.14 -7.55
N ASP A 55 -8.81 -19.98 -6.78
CA ASP A 55 -8.53 -20.83 -5.62
C ASP A 55 -9.59 -20.59 -4.54
N ARG A 56 -10.01 -21.69 -3.90
CA ARG A 56 -10.93 -21.64 -2.76
C ARG A 56 -10.23 -21.13 -1.51
N ILE A 57 -11.00 -20.43 -0.67
CA ILE A 57 -10.52 -20.04 0.64
C ILE A 57 -10.59 -21.24 1.57
N GLU A 58 -9.42 -21.84 1.77
CA GLU A 58 -9.16 -22.95 2.69
C GLU A 58 -8.60 -22.44 4.03
N ALA A 59 -8.15 -23.34 4.89
CA ALA A 59 -7.59 -22.97 6.20
C ALA A 59 -6.25 -22.20 6.13
N ALA A 60 -5.48 -22.41 5.06
CA ALA A 60 -4.18 -21.79 4.82
C ALA A 60 -4.01 -21.45 3.32
N PRO A 61 -3.21 -20.44 2.97
CA PRO A 61 -2.96 -20.11 1.57
C PRO A 61 -2.15 -21.21 0.89
N ARG A 62 -2.39 -21.41 -0.41
CA ARG A 62 -1.57 -22.30 -1.26
C ARG A 62 -0.15 -21.75 -1.44
N GLU A 63 -0.03 -20.43 -1.60
CA GLU A 63 1.23 -19.70 -1.65
C GLU A 63 1.10 -18.46 -0.76
N THR A 64 2.06 -18.24 0.13
CA THR A 64 2.02 -17.16 1.11
C THR A 64 2.42 -15.83 0.47
N SER A 65 1.51 -14.87 0.45
CA SER A 65 1.84 -13.49 0.06
C SER A 65 2.44 -12.70 1.22
N TYR A 66 3.30 -11.74 0.90
CA TYR A 66 3.80 -10.75 1.86
C TYR A 66 2.82 -9.57 2.07
N VAL A 67 1.76 -9.49 1.26
CA VAL A 67 0.79 -8.37 1.32
C VAL A 67 0.12 -8.30 2.69
N ALA A 68 -0.30 -9.43 3.27
CA ALA A 68 -0.90 -9.50 4.59
C ALA A 68 -0.20 -10.52 5.51
N ASP A 69 -0.27 -10.30 6.83
CA ASP A 69 0.43 -11.10 7.84
C ASP A 69 -0.03 -12.58 7.87
N ASP A 70 -1.27 -12.85 7.47
CA ASP A 70 -1.84 -14.21 7.37
C ASP A 70 -1.57 -14.87 6.02
N GLY A 71 -0.82 -14.22 5.13
CA GLY A 71 -0.52 -14.70 3.79
C GLY A 71 -1.58 -14.35 2.75
N PHE A 72 -2.64 -13.62 3.10
CA PHE A 72 -3.68 -13.21 2.16
C PHE A 72 -3.10 -12.30 1.05
N PRO A 73 -3.35 -12.59 -0.24
CA PRO A 73 -2.63 -11.96 -1.36
C PRO A 73 -3.20 -10.61 -1.78
N ALA A 74 -3.95 -9.91 -0.91
CA ALA A 74 -4.59 -8.66 -1.28
C ALA A 74 -4.83 -7.71 -0.09
N GLU A 75 -4.96 -6.43 -0.42
CA GLU A 75 -5.22 -5.33 0.52
C GLU A 75 -6.11 -4.28 -0.15
N VAL A 76 -7.06 -3.74 0.61
CA VAL A 76 -7.88 -2.60 0.15
C VAL A 76 -7.37 -1.32 0.78
N SER A 77 -7.37 -0.22 0.03
CA SER A 77 -7.12 1.09 0.64
C SER A 77 -8.01 2.19 0.09
N ALA A 78 -8.24 3.23 0.88
CA ALA A 78 -9.00 4.41 0.49
C ALA A 78 -8.16 5.65 0.76
N ASN A 79 -7.89 6.45 -0.28
CA ASN A 79 -7.30 7.78 -0.13
C ASN A 79 -8.41 8.83 -0.07
N TRP A 80 -8.38 9.64 0.97
CA TRP A 80 -9.48 10.54 1.34
C TRP A 80 -9.30 11.97 0.84
N SER A 81 -8.27 12.22 0.01
CA SER A 81 -8.09 13.55 -0.58
C SER A 81 -9.16 13.86 -1.62
N GLY A 82 -9.62 15.11 -1.67
CA GLY A 82 -10.62 15.55 -2.64
C GLY A 82 -12.07 15.13 -2.30
N PRO A 83 -13.03 15.42 -3.18
CA PRO A 83 -14.47 15.25 -2.90
C PRO A 83 -14.95 13.78 -2.93
N HIS A 84 -14.30 12.94 -3.74
CA HIS A 84 -14.58 11.51 -3.89
C HIS A 84 -13.35 10.71 -3.47
N PRO A 85 -13.42 9.82 -2.47
CA PRO A 85 -12.28 9.00 -2.09
C PRO A 85 -11.81 8.11 -3.26
N GLU A 86 -10.50 7.90 -3.36
CA GLU A 86 -9.92 6.94 -4.32
C GLU A 86 -9.78 5.59 -3.64
N LEU A 87 -10.56 4.62 -4.11
CA LEU A 87 -10.52 3.25 -3.66
C LEU A 87 -9.43 2.49 -4.43
N ARG A 88 -8.69 1.63 -3.74
CA ARG A 88 -7.63 0.83 -4.34
C ARG A 88 -7.73 -0.61 -3.89
N MET A 89 -7.51 -1.52 -4.83
CA MET A 89 -7.25 -2.92 -4.56
C MET A 89 -5.80 -3.18 -4.96
N LEU A 90 -4.98 -3.60 -4.00
CA LEU A 90 -3.64 -4.12 -4.25
C LEU A 90 -3.69 -5.64 -4.11
N PHE A 91 -3.03 -6.35 -5.01
CA PHE A 91 -2.93 -7.80 -4.95
C PHE A 91 -1.57 -8.30 -5.46
N ASP A 92 -1.14 -9.43 -4.91
CA ASP A 92 0.11 -10.09 -5.26
C ASP A 92 -0.07 -10.95 -6.51
N CYS A 93 0.83 -10.83 -7.48
CA CYS A 93 0.81 -11.70 -8.64
C CYS A 93 1.37 -13.10 -8.33
N LEU A 94 2.09 -13.27 -7.20
CA LEU A 94 2.67 -14.56 -6.78
C LEU A 94 3.45 -15.23 -7.92
N SER A 95 3.32 -16.55 -8.09
CA SER A 95 3.89 -17.29 -9.22
C SER A 95 3.27 -16.92 -10.59
N ASP A 96 2.12 -16.25 -10.61
CA ASP A 96 1.38 -15.86 -11.82
C ASP A 96 1.82 -14.47 -12.33
N VAL A 97 3.10 -14.35 -12.66
CA VAL A 97 3.65 -13.17 -13.33
C VAL A 97 3.73 -13.43 -14.84
N PRO A 98 2.97 -12.69 -15.68
CA PRO A 98 2.97 -12.87 -17.12
C PRO A 98 4.38 -12.91 -17.74
N PRO A 99 4.67 -13.86 -18.65
CA PRO A 99 5.93 -13.87 -19.39
C PRO A 99 6.02 -12.65 -20.31
N ARG A 100 7.26 -12.21 -20.60
CA ARG A 100 7.56 -10.88 -21.16
C ARG A 100 6.99 -10.57 -22.57
N ILE A 101 6.48 -11.51 -23.37
CA ILE A 101 5.92 -11.22 -24.71
C ILE A 101 4.87 -12.28 -25.10
N GLY A 102 3.72 -11.85 -25.64
CA GLY A 102 2.75 -12.72 -26.33
C GLY A 102 1.60 -13.29 -25.50
N ALA A 103 1.53 -12.98 -24.20
CA ALA A 103 0.44 -13.42 -23.34
C ALA A 103 -0.85 -12.64 -23.66
N SER A 104 -1.99 -13.33 -23.75
CA SER A 104 -3.34 -12.74 -23.74
C SER A 104 -3.72 -12.13 -22.38
N ASP A 105 -2.73 -11.92 -21.51
CA ASP A 105 -2.92 -11.46 -20.15
C ASP A 105 -3.26 -9.96 -20.13
N PRO A 106 -4.42 -9.59 -19.58
CA PRO A 106 -4.87 -8.20 -19.54
C PRO A 106 -3.93 -7.27 -18.76
N ARG A 107 -3.23 -7.79 -17.74
CA ARG A 107 -2.28 -7.04 -16.92
C ARG A 107 -1.02 -6.71 -17.74
N TRP A 108 -0.51 -7.67 -18.52
CA TRP A 108 0.68 -7.42 -19.36
C TRP A 108 0.43 -6.33 -20.40
N ASN A 109 -0.75 -6.32 -21.03
CA ASN A 109 -1.12 -5.27 -21.98
C ASN A 109 -1.13 -3.87 -21.34
N LEU A 110 -1.57 -3.77 -20.07
CA LEU A 110 -1.50 -2.52 -19.31
C LEU A 110 -0.05 -2.12 -18.98
N TRP A 111 0.74 -3.06 -18.46
CA TRP A 111 2.10 -2.76 -18.01
C TRP A 111 3.06 -2.46 -19.16
N SER A 112 2.95 -3.20 -20.27
CA SER A 112 3.77 -3.00 -21.46
C SER A 112 3.49 -1.67 -22.17
N GLY A 113 2.31 -1.08 -21.95
CA GLY A 113 1.99 0.28 -22.37
C GLY A 113 2.69 1.39 -21.56
N SER A 114 3.49 1.04 -20.54
CA SER A 114 4.29 1.98 -19.78
C SER A 114 5.78 1.86 -20.11
N SER A 115 6.35 2.96 -20.61
CA SER A 115 7.78 3.09 -20.89
C SER A 115 8.65 2.88 -19.65
N MET A 116 8.22 3.37 -18.48
CA MET A 116 8.92 3.17 -17.22
C MET A 116 8.98 1.69 -16.84
N PHE A 117 7.85 0.99 -16.89
CA PHE A 117 7.78 -0.43 -16.53
C PHE A 117 8.65 -1.28 -17.46
N THR A 118 8.51 -1.08 -18.77
CA THR A 118 9.26 -1.84 -19.79
C THR A 118 10.77 -1.63 -19.66
N SER A 119 11.20 -0.43 -19.30
CA SER A 119 12.62 -0.09 -19.15
C SER A 119 13.27 -0.73 -17.92
N ILE A 120 12.60 -0.75 -16.76
CA ILE A 120 13.24 -1.19 -15.50
C ILE A 120 12.81 -2.58 -15.03
N SER A 121 11.64 -3.10 -15.42
CA SER A 121 11.22 -4.45 -15.00
C SER A 121 12.25 -5.54 -15.33
N PRO A 122 13.09 -5.41 -16.40
CA PRO A 122 14.16 -6.35 -16.65
C PRO A 122 15.13 -6.56 -15.49
N LEU A 123 15.44 -5.50 -14.75
CA LEU A 123 16.34 -5.52 -13.59
C LEU A 123 15.73 -6.31 -12.43
N PHE A 124 14.43 -6.12 -12.20
CA PHE A 124 13.72 -6.73 -11.07
C PHE A 124 13.36 -8.21 -11.30
N ARG A 125 13.30 -8.64 -12.57
CA ARG A 125 12.96 -10.02 -12.96
C ARG A 125 14.19 -10.94 -13.12
N GLN A 126 15.39 -10.51 -12.72
CA GLN A 126 16.58 -11.36 -12.70
C GLN A 126 16.55 -12.35 -11.51
N PRO A 127 16.97 -13.62 -11.66
CA PRO A 127 16.92 -14.60 -10.56
C PRO A 127 17.69 -14.19 -9.28
N PRO A 128 17.17 -14.52 -8.09
CA PRO A 128 15.73 -14.70 -7.84
C PRO A 128 14.96 -13.43 -8.18
N ALA A 129 13.86 -13.56 -8.95
CA ALA A 129 13.03 -12.43 -9.33
C ALA A 129 12.36 -11.80 -8.10
N ALA A 130 12.16 -10.48 -8.13
CA ALA A 130 11.37 -9.79 -7.13
C ALA A 130 9.89 -10.17 -7.29
N PRO A 131 9.15 -10.46 -6.19
CA PRO A 131 7.70 -10.52 -6.20
C PRO A 131 7.10 -9.26 -6.83
N LEU A 132 5.97 -9.40 -7.52
CA LEU A 132 5.30 -8.31 -8.23
C LEU A 132 3.87 -8.17 -7.71
N TRP A 133 3.52 -6.99 -7.22
CA TRP A 133 2.15 -6.65 -6.87
C TRP A 133 1.57 -5.70 -7.91
N HIS A 134 0.26 -5.77 -8.11
CA HIS A 134 -0.50 -4.84 -8.93
C HIS A 134 -1.50 -4.11 -8.04
N SER A 135 -1.71 -2.83 -8.29
CA SER A 135 -2.80 -2.07 -7.68
C SER A 135 -3.63 -1.35 -8.73
N MET A 136 -4.95 -1.58 -8.67
CA MET A 136 -5.95 -0.79 -9.36
C MET A 136 -6.43 0.30 -8.41
N ALA A 137 -6.35 1.57 -8.82
CA ALA A 137 -6.81 2.73 -8.06
C ALA A 137 -7.92 3.42 -8.83
N TRP A 138 -9.06 3.63 -8.21
CA TRP A 138 -10.25 4.13 -8.87
C TRP A 138 -10.90 5.26 -8.07
N ARG A 139 -11.21 6.36 -8.77
CA ARG A 139 -11.92 7.52 -8.22
C ARG A 139 -13.07 7.82 -9.16
N ALA A 140 -14.30 7.61 -8.71
CA ALA A 140 -15.46 7.90 -9.55
C ALA A 140 -15.51 9.40 -9.91
N PRO A 141 -15.87 9.78 -11.16
CA PRO A 141 -16.26 8.93 -12.28
C PRO A 141 -15.10 8.50 -13.19
N ASP A 142 -13.86 8.78 -12.83
CA ASP A 142 -12.69 8.62 -13.70
C ASP A 142 -12.38 7.13 -13.99
N PRO A 143 -11.69 6.84 -15.12
CA PRO A 143 -11.11 5.53 -15.37
C PRO A 143 -10.11 5.11 -14.28
N PRO A 144 -9.95 3.81 -14.01
CA PRO A 144 -8.94 3.32 -13.08
C PRO A 144 -7.51 3.68 -13.52
N ALA A 145 -6.68 4.07 -12.56
CA ALA A 145 -5.25 4.16 -12.70
C ALA A 145 -4.59 2.89 -12.15
N HIS A 146 -3.43 2.52 -12.70
CA HIS A 146 -2.74 1.29 -12.33
C HIS A 146 -1.35 1.58 -11.74
N LYS A 147 -0.92 0.73 -10.83
CA LYS A 147 0.41 0.78 -10.23
C LYS A 147 0.95 -0.64 -10.10
N VAL A 148 2.26 -0.78 -10.13
CA VAL A 148 2.92 -2.05 -9.81
C VAL A 148 4.00 -1.84 -8.76
N TYR A 149 4.29 -2.88 -7.99
CA TYR A 149 5.29 -2.84 -6.92
C TYR A 149 6.20 -4.06 -6.99
N PHE A 150 7.51 -3.84 -6.98
CA PHE A 150 8.51 -4.90 -6.89
C PHE A 150 8.94 -5.08 -5.43
N GLY A 151 8.66 -6.25 -4.85
CA GLY A 151 9.04 -6.64 -3.50
C GLY A 151 10.55 -6.94 -3.41
N LEU A 152 11.29 -6.20 -2.61
CA LEU A 152 12.74 -6.39 -2.44
C LEU A 152 13.11 -7.08 -1.13
N TYR A 153 12.15 -7.31 -0.24
CA TYR A 153 12.33 -7.85 1.11
C TYR A 153 13.02 -9.22 1.18
N GLY A 154 12.97 -10.03 0.11
CA GLY A 154 13.69 -11.30 0.04
C GLY A 154 15.16 -11.20 -0.39
N TRP A 155 15.60 -10.03 -0.86
CA TRP A 155 16.95 -9.84 -1.39
C TRP A 155 17.94 -9.35 -0.34
N PRO A 156 19.25 -9.63 -0.49
CA PRO A 156 20.29 -9.00 0.32
C PRO A 156 20.25 -7.48 0.20
N VAL A 157 20.44 -6.76 1.31
CA VAL A 157 20.34 -5.29 1.37
C VAL A 157 21.18 -4.61 0.28
N ALA A 158 22.44 -4.99 0.11
CA ALA A 158 23.32 -4.42 -0.92
C ALA A 158 22.73 -4.52 -2.35
N ARG A 159 22.11 -5.67 -2.67
CA ARG A 159 21.44 -5.87 -3.97
C ARG A 159 20.25 -4.94 -4.15
N ARG A 160 19.45 -4.71 -3.10
CA ARG A 160 18.29 -3.81 -3.15
C ARG A 160 18.71 -2.39 -3.57
N TYR A 161 19.75 -1.86 -2.94
CA TYR A 161 20.28 -0.53 -3.25
C TYR A 161 20.89 -0.47 -4.65
N ALA A 162 21.69 -1.46 -5.05
CA ALA A 162 22.33 -1.47 -6.36
C ALA A 162 21.30 -1.52 -7.51
N ILE A 163 20.24 -2.33 -7.38
CA ILE A 163 19.18 -2.40 -8.39
C ILE A 163 18.36 -1.11 -8.45
N VAL A 164 18.06 -0.49 -7.31
CA VAL A 164 17.38 0.82 -7.29
C VAL A 164 18.24 1.89 -7.95
N GLU A 165 19.54 1.93 -7.68
CA GLU A 165 20.45 2.89 -8.32
C GLU A 165 20.48 2.74 -9.84
N GLN A 166 20.61 1.50 -10.35
CA GLN A 166 20.53 1.22 -11.78
C GLN A 166 19.17 1.60 -12.38
N ALA A 167 18.07 1.28 -11.71
CA ALA A 167 16.73 1.63 -12.17
C ALA A 167 16.54 3.15 -12.25
N MET A 168 17.00 3.89 -11.24
CA MET A 168 16.92 5.35 -11.22
C MET A 168 17.79 5.98 -12.31
N GLN A 169 18.96 5.41 -12.62
CA GLN A 169 19.80 5.85 -13.75
C GLN A 169 19.11 5.63 -15.10
N LEU A 170 18.52 4.45 -15.35
CA LEU A 170 17.78 4.19 -16.58
C LEU A 170 16.61 5.17 -16.79
N MET A 171 16.02 5.65 -15.70
CA MET A 171 14.93 6.62 -15.70
C MET A 171 15.39 8.09 -15.73
N GLY A 172 16.70 8.36 -15.75
CA GLY A 172 17.24 9.72 -15.66
C GLY A 172 16.95 10.42 -14.33
N LEU A 173 16.73 9.64 -13.27
CA LEU A 173 16.41 10.09 -11.90
C LEU A 173 17.60 9.93 -10.93
N GLU A 174 18.78 9.58 -11.44
CA GLU A 174 20.01 9.35 -10.67
C GLU A 174 20.35 10.48 -9.69
N ARG A 175 20.23 11.74 -10.11
CA ARG A 175 20.57 12.91 -9.28
C ARG A 175 19.59 13.07 -8.13
N ALA A 176 18.29 12.89 -8.40
CA ALA A 176 17.26 12.93 -7.39
C ALA A 176 17.42 11.81 -6.37
N TRP A 177 17.76 10.61 -6.84
CA TRP A 177 18.06 9.46 -5.99
C TRP A 177 19.30 9.69 -5.13
N ALA A 178 20.42 10.11 -5.73
CA ALA A 178 21.67 10.38 -5.02
C ALA A 178 21.49 11.45 -3.93
N HIS A 179 20.77 12.53 -4.24
CA HIS A 179 20.42 13.55 -3.25
C HIS A 179 19.62 12.95 -2.07
N ALA A 180 18.58 12.16 -2.37
CA ALA A 180 17.76 11.57 -1.33
C ALA A 180 18.55 10.59 -0.45
N ARG A 181 19.32 9.70 -1.07
CA ARG A 181 20.17 8.72 -0.40
C ARG A 181 21.19 9.40 0.51
N HIS A 182 21.89 10.41 0.01
CA HIS A 182 22.87 11.18 0.78
C HIS A 182 22.24 11.79 2.04
N ARG A 183 21.09 12.45 1.93
CA ARG A 183 20.41 13.08 3.09
C ARG A 183 19.84 12.06 4.09
N ILE A 184 19.45 10.88 3.62
CA ILE A 184 18.95 9.82 4.48
C ILE A 184 20.10 9.17 5.25
N GLU A 185 21.13 8.70 4.54
CA GLU A 185 22.24 7.91 5.10
C GLU A 185 23.17 8.75 5.98
N ASN A 186 23.51 9.98 5.57
CA ASN A 186 24.41 10.83 6.36
C ASN A 186 23.71 11.61 7.49
N GLY A 187 22.38 11.54 7.55
CA GLY A 187 21.57 12.21 8.59
C GLY A 187 20.95 11.26 9.61
N ALA A 188 21.24 9.95 9.53
CA ALA A 188 20.66 8.95 10.42
C ALA A 188 21.03 9.23 11.88
N ARG A 189 20.03 9.38 12.75
CA ARG A 189 20.27 9.63 14.19
C ARG A 189 20.31 8.34 15.00
N TYR A 190 19.43 7.40 14.69
CA TYR A 190 19.33 6.05 15.31
C TYR A 190 18.34 5.18 14.49
N GLY A 191 18.20 3.91 14.86
CA GLY A 191 17.36 2.93 14.16
C GLY A 191 17.98 2.43 12.84
N SER A 192 17.41 1.37 12.28
CA SER A 192 17.81 0.85 10.96
C SER A 192 16.72 1.09 9.92
N ARG A 193 17.11 1.04 8.64
CA ARG A 193 16.17 1.17 7.53
C ARG A 193 16.67 0.37 6.34
N GLU A 194 15.73 -0.07 5.53
CA GLU A 194 16.01 -0.78 4.29
C GLU A 194 14.96 -0.48 3.25
N ILE A 195 15.31 -0.61 1.97
CA ILE A 195 14.35 -0.51 0.89
C ILE A 195 13.53 -1.81 0.89
N GLU A 196 12.22 -1.69 1.04
CA GLU A 196 11.30 -2.82 1.12
C GLU A 196 10.69 -3.14 -0.26
N PHE A 197 10.28 -2.12 -1.01
CA PHE A 197 9.76 -2.27 -2.37
C PHE A 197 9.87 -0.99 -3.21
N VAL A 198 9.77 -1.16 -4.53
CA VAL A 198 9.76 -0.09 -5.54
C VAL A 198 8.41 -0.07 -6.23
N GLY A 199 7.70 1.06 -6.20
CA GLY A 199 6.41 1.24 -6.87
C GLY A 199 6.52 2.09 -8.14
N LEU A 200 5.75 1.75 -9.15
CA LEU A 200 5.61 2.52 -10.39
C LEU A 200 4.14 2.90 -10.62
N ASP A 201 3.88 4.13 -11.01
CA ASP A 201 2.61 4.48 -11.65
C ASP A 201 2.65 3.97 -13.11
N ILE A 202 1.66 3.17 -13.53
CA ILE A 202 1.58 2.62 -14.89
C ILE A 202 0.89 3.62 -15.82
N GLY A 203 1.55 3.91 -16.94
CA GLY A 203 1.14 4.86 -17.97
C GLY A 203 2.17 5.97 -18.19
N ASP A 204 2.20 6.54 -19.39
CA ASP A 204 3.23 7.52 -19.82
C ASP A 204 2.83 8.98 -19.56
N SER A 205 2.11 9.22 -18.46
CA SER A 205 1.76 10.58 -18.08
C SER A 205 2.98 11.36 -17.56
N SER A 206 3.02 12.68 -17.79
CA SER A 206 4.05 13.56 -17.23
C SER A 206 4.06 13.60 -15.69
N VAL A 207 3.01 13.05 -15.05
CA VAL A 207 2.86 12.95 -13.60
C VAL A 207 3.20 11.56 -13.06
N ALA A 208 3.60 10.61 -13.91
CA ALA A 208 3.96 9.27 -13.51
C ALA A 208 5.24 9.28 -12.65
N ARG A 209 5.30 8.41 -11.64
CA ARG A 209 6.34 8.45 -10.60
C ARG A 209 6.97 7.08 -10.38
N VAL A 210 8.25 7.11 -10.03
CA VAL A 210 8.94 6.01 -9.34
C VAL A 210 8.86 6.26 -7.84
N LYS A 211 8.54 5.25 -7.05
CA LYS A 211 8.36 5.34 -5.60
C LYS A 211 9.27 4.35 -4.90
N ILE A 212 10.01 4.82 -3.90
CA ILE A 212 10.91 4.00 -3.10
C ILE A 212 10.37 3.95 -1.68
N TYR A 213 10.08 2.75 -1.19
CA TYR A 213 9.53 2.51 0.14
C TYR A 213 10.64 2.04 1.07
N TYR A 214 10.91 2.84 2.11
CA TYR A 214 11.79 2.48 3.19
C TYR A 214 10.98 1.87 4.32
N ARG A 215 11.37 0.68 4.78
CA ARG A 215 10.95 0.11 6.05
C ARG A 215 11.92 0.56 7.13
N HIS A 216 11.40 1.04 8.24
CA HIS A 216 12.19 1.49 9.37
C HIS A 216 12.07 0.51 10.55
N GLN A 217 13.10 0.41 11.37
CA GLN A 217 13.09 -0.39 12.60
C GLN A 217 13.62 0.47 13.75
N ASP A 218 12.95 0.38 14.90
CA ASP A 218 13.31 1.09 16.13
C ASP A 218 13.49 2.61 15.94
N VAL A 219 12.53 3.24 15.24
CA VAL A 219 12.51 4.70 14.98
C VAL A 219 11.40 5.41 15.76
N ASP A 220 11.59 6.70 16.02
CA ASP A 220 10.55 7.61 16.51
C ASP A 220 9.91 8.41 15.35
N ILE A 221 8.85 9.14 15.66
CA ILE A 221 8.12 9.99 14.71
C ILE A 221 8.94 11.18 14.18
N ALA A 222 9.94 11.66 14.90
CA ALA A 222 10.85 12.71 14.48
C ALA A 222 11.85 12.20 13.43
N GLU A 223 12.37 10.98 13.56
CA GLU A 223 13.21 10.37 12.53
C GLU A 223 12.41 10.09 11.25
N LEU A 224 11.17 9.61 11.36
CA LEU A 224 10.28 9.49 10.19
C LEU A 224 10.06 10.84 9.52
N ASN A 225 9.79 11.88 10.32
CA ASN A 225 9.61 13.23 9.79
C ASN A 225 10.86 13.75 9.06
N ARG A 226 12.04 13.50 9.62
CA ARG A 226 13.33 13.87 9.02
C ARG A 226 13.59 13.15 7.69
N VAL A 227 13.28 11.86 7.61
CA VAL A 227 13.42 11.10 6.35
C VAL A 227 12.43 11.64 5.31
N ALA A 228 11.19 11.92 5.71
CA ALA A 228 10.19 12.51 4.83
C ALA A 228 10.56 13.94 4.36
N SER A 229 11.26 14.74 5.17
CA SER A 229 11.70 16.09 4.81
C SER A 229 12.82 16.17 3.75
N VAL A 230 13.24 15.01 3.24
CA VAL A 230 14.03 14.92 2.01
C VAL A 230 13.21 15.33 0.79
N ALA A 231 11.88 15.15 0.83
CA ALA A 231 11.00 15.51 -0.27
C ALA A 231 10.65 17.01 -0.28
N LEU A 232 10.59 17.59 -1.48
CA LEU A 232 10.31 19.01 -1.70
C LEU A 232 9.00 19.49 -1.08
N GLN A 233 7.94 18.68 -1.15
CA GLN A 233 6.60 19.05 -0.73
C GLN A 233 6.29 18.63 0.71
N HIS A 234 7.29 18.27 1.52
CA HIS A 234 7.04 17.82 2.88
C HIS A 234 6.89 18.99 3.85
N ASP A 235 5.76 19.05 4.56
CA ASP A 235 5.56 19.99 5.68
C ASP A 235 5.86 19.26 7.00
N GLU A 236 6.97 19.62 7.63
CA GLU A 236 7.44 18.99 8.87
C GLU A 236 6.49 19.20 10.05
N GLY A 237 5.92 20.40 10.19
CA GLY A 237 5.05 20.73 11.32
C GLY A 237 3.73 19.99 11.24
N ARG A 238 3.13 19.97 10.05
CA ARG A 238 1.88 19.27 9.80
C ARG A 238 2.05 17.75 9.88
N ALA A 239 3.16 17.23 9.37
CA ALA A 239 3.51 15.82 9.53
C ALA A 239 3.60 15.40 11.00
N LEU A 240 4.36 16.14 11.83
CA LEU A 240 4.50 15.83 13.26
C LEU A 240 3.17 15.91 14.01
N SER A 241 2.32 16.90 13.68
CA SER A 241 0.97 16.99 14.24
C SER A 241 0.15 15.73 13.95
N ALA A 242 0.15 15.28 12.69
CA ALA A 242 -0.54 14.06 12.28
C ALA A 242 0.02 12.80 12.97
N TYR A 243 1.34 12.65 13.04
CA TYR A 243 1.98 11.49 13.67
C TYR A 243 1.65 11.42 15.16
N ARG A 244 1.73 12.55 15.88
CA ARG A 244 1.35 12.62 17.29
C ARG A 244 -0.10 12.23 17.52
N MET A 245 -1.00 12.57 16.61
CA MET A 245 -2.39 12.17 16.73
C MET A 245 -2.56 10.64 16.62
N LEU A 246 -1.88 10.02 15.65
CA LEU A 246 -1.92 8.57 15.44
C LEU A 246 -1.21 7.79 16.57
N THR A 247 -0.12 8.32 17.12
CA THR A 247 0.63 7.68 18.22
C THR A 247 0.07 7.99 19.62
N ALA A 248 -0.95 8.85 19.73
CA ALA A 248 -1.42 9.45 20.98
C ALA A 248 -0.30 10.13 21.79
N GLY A 249 0.51 10.93 21.09
CA GLY A 249 1.58 11.74 21.67
C GLY A 249 2.87 11.00 22.02
N ARG A 250 2.91 9.67 21.85
CA ARG A 250 4.13 8.88 22.04
C ARG A 250 5.14 9.15 20.92
N ASP A 251 6.42 9.13 21.27
CA ASP A 251 7.50 9.34 20.31
C ASP A 251 7.70 8.12 19.42
N HIS A 252 7.60 6.90 19.96
CA HIS A 252 7.81 5.68 19.18
C HIS A 252 6.79 5.55 18.04
N ALA A 253 7.28 5.25 16.84
CA ALA A 253 6.47 5.17 15.63
C ALA A 253 5.80 3.79 15.40
N GLY A 254 5.91 2.88 16.37
CA GLY A 254 5.33 1.54 16.29
C GLY A 254 6.19 0.57 15.51
N ALA A 255 5.61 -0.59 15.21
CA ALA A 255 6.30 -1.66 14.50
C ALA A 255 6.42 -1.32 13.01
N ALA A 256 7.64 -1.38 12.48
CA ALA A 256 7.94 -1.30 11.06
C ALA A 256 7.19 -0.20 10.27
N PRO A 257 7.24 1.07 10.69
CA PRO A 257 6.66 2.16 9.92
C PRO A 257 7.40 2.33 8.60
N LEU A 258 6.72 2.91 7.60
CA LEU A 258 7.29 3.10 6.26
C LEU A 258 7.38 4.58 5.90
N THR A 259 8.40 4.93 5.12
CA THR A 259 8.45 6.20 4.37
C THR A 259 8.55 5.90 2.88
N CYS A 260 7.59 6.38 2.09
CA CYS A 260 7.64 6.36 0.64
C CYS A 260 8.16 7.70 0.12
N LEU A 261 9.22 7.68 -0.69
CA LEU A 261 9.64 8.82 -1.49
C LEU A 261 9.22 8.66 -2.94
N ALA A 262 8.60 9.69 -3.52
CA ALA A 262 8.20 9.70 -4.93
C ALA A 262 9.10 10.62 -5.77
N PHE A 263 9.59 10.08 -6.88
CA PHE A 263 10.47 10.72 -7.83
C PHE A 263 9.75 10.89 -9.17
N ARG A 264 10.06 11.99 -9.87
CA ARG A 264 9.43 12.36 -11.13
C ARG A 264 10.46 13.03 -12.03
N SER A 265 10.32 12.84 -13.34
CA SER A 265 11.14 13.53 -14.33
C SER A 265 11.10 15.05 -14.16
N GLY A 266 12.19 15.71 -14.55
CA GLY A 266 12.36 17.16 -14.42
C GLY A 266 12.66 17.66 -13.00
N HIS A 267 12.78 16.79 -12.00
CA HIS A 267 13.09 17.17 -10.62
C HIS A 267 14.42 16.57 -10.18
N GLN A 268 15.24 17.36 -9.49
CA GLN A 268 16.56 16.95 -9.01
C GLN A 268 16.52 16.40 -7.56
N GLN A 269 15.33 16.23 -6.99
CA GLN A 269 15.08 15.79 -5.62
C GLN A 269 13.78 14.97 -5.59
N ALA A 270 13.56 14.17 -4.54
CA ALA A 270 12.26 13.56 -4.30
C ALA A 270 11.18 14.65 -4.21
N VAL A 271 10.05 14.46 -4.88
CA VAL A 271 9.00 15.48 -4.96
C VAL A 271 8.06 15.36 -3.76
N GLN A 272 7.71 14.12 -3.38
CA GLN A 272 6.73 13.84 -2.33
C GLN A 272 7.27 12.79 -1.38
N ALA A 273 6.87 12.91 -0.12
CA ALA A 273 7.00 11.87 0.89
C ALA A 273 5.61 11.44 1.39
N THR A 274 5.48 10.19 1.80
CA THR A 274 4.29 9.68 2.48
C THR A 274 4.75 8.73 3.56
N THR A 275 4.28 8.95 4.78
CA THR A 275 4.63 8.14 5.95
C THR A 275 3.48 7.21 6.29
N TYR A 276 3.77 5.97 6.64
CA TYR A 276 2.81 4.92 6.92
C TYR A 276 3.04 4.38 8.33
N LEU A 277 2.00 4.39 9.15
CA LEU A 277 2.02 3.86 10.52
C LEU A 277 1.09 2.65 10.62
N ARG A 278 1.56 1.59 11.27
CA ARG A 278 0.79 0.36 11.52
C ARG A 278 -0.05 0.52 12.77
N MET A 279 -1.35 0.69 12.59
CA MET A 279 -2.27 1.02 13.68
C MET A 279 -2.37 -0.07 14.76
N PRO A 280 -2.34 -1.38 14.43
CA PRO A 280 -2.33 -2.44 15.45
C PRO A 280 -1.11 -2.40 16.38
N SER A 281 0.01 -1.81 15.94
CA SER A 281 1.19 -1.64 16.79
C SER A 281 1.15 -0.39 17.68
N LEU A 282 0.22 0.52 17.39
CA LEU A 282 0.07 1.81 18.06
C LEU A 282 -1.17 1.88 18.94
N THR A 283 -2.03 0.87 18.93
CA THR A 283 -3.31 0.88 19.61
C THR A 283 -3.56 -0.45 20.30
N THR A 284 -4.49 -0.43 21.24
CA THR A 284 -4.89 -1.61 22.02
C THR A 284 -6.04 -2.37 21.34
N CYS A 285 -6.81 -1.68 20.49
CA CYS A 285 -7.93 -2.25 19.74
C CYS A 285 -8.21 -1.46 18.47
N GLU A 286 -9.03 -2.03 17.56
CA GLU A 286 -9.42 -1.36 16.32
C GLU A 286 -10.25 -0.09 16.56
N GLN A 287 -11.08 -0.08 17.61
CA GLN A 287 -11.87 1.10 17.95
C GLN A 287 -11.00 2.33 18.15
N GLU A 288 -9.91 2.18 18.92
CA GLU A 288 -8.92 3.24 19.13
C GLU A 288 -8.21 3.64 17.83
N SER A 289 -7.90 2.67 16.95
CA SER A 289 -7.34 2.94 15.63
C SER A 289 -8.28 3.81 14.77
N VAL A 290 -9.58 3.49 14.76
CA VAL A 290 -10.59 4.24 14.02
C VAL A 290 -10.78 5.64 14.61
N GLU A 291 -10.87 5.78 15.93
CA GLU A 291 -11.03 7.08 16.58
C GLU A 291 -9.88 8.04 16.28
N ARG A 292 -8.63 7.56 16.40
CA ARG A 292 -7.45 8.37 16.09
C ARG A 292 -7.36 8.75 14.61
N THR A 293 -7.72 7.82 13.72
CA THR A 293 -7.75 8.06 12.28
C THR A 293 -8.84 9.04 11.88
N ALA A 294 -10.03 8.92 12.47
CA ALA A 294 -11.14 9.84 12.27
C ALA A 294 -10.80 11.26 12.77
N ALA A 295 -10.12 11.37 13.92
CA ALA A 295 -9.60 12.64 14.42
C ALA A 295 -8.59 13.26 13.42
N LEU A 296 -7.68 12.44 12.86
CA LEU A 296 -6.72 12.91 11.86
C LEU A 296 -7.44 13.45 10.63
N LEU A 297 -8.38 12.68 10.07
CA LEU A 297 -9.20 13.12 8.94
C LEU A 297 -9.90 14.44 9.23
N GLY A 298 -10.53 14.58 10.40
CA GLY A 298 -11.18 15.83 10.82
C GLY A 298 -10.22 17.01 10.90
N SER A 299 -9.03 16.82 11.49
CA SER A 299 -7.99 17.86 11.56
C SER A 299 -7.44 18.26 10.18
N GLU A 300 -7.57 17.37 9.21
CA GLU A 300 -7.13 17.53 7.83
C GLU A 300 -8.24 18.08 6.90
N GLY A 301 -9.39 18.46 7.48
CA GLY A 301 -10.54 19.00 6.77
C GLY A 301 -11.35 17.94 6.01
N VAL A 302 -11.14 16.66 6.30
CA VAL A 302 -11.85 15.54 5.67
C VAL A 302 -12.96 15.04 6.59
N PRO A 303 -14.22 15.02 6.13
CA PRO A 303 -15.33 14.47 6.93
C PRO A 303 -15.11 12.97 7.23
N PRO A 304 -14.98 12.57 8.51
CA PRO A 304 -14.59 11.20 8.87
C PRO A 304 -15.72 10.18 8.69
N GLN A 305 -16.96 10.61 8.45
CA GLN A 305 -18.15 9.74 8.45
C GLN A 305 -18.05 8.63 7.41
N ARG A 306 -17.53 8.93 6.21
CA ARG A 306 -17.34 7.93 5.14
C ARG A 306 -16.27 6.89 5.50
N PHE A 307 -15.23 7.30 6.22
CA PHE A 307 -14.20 6.40 6.72
C PHE A 307 -14.74 5.46 7.79
N VAL A 308 -15.48 5.99 8.76
CA VAL A 308 -16.12 5.19 9.81
C VAL A 308 -17.09 4.19 9.19
N ALA A 309 -17.98 4.65 8.30
CA ALA A 309 -18.93 3.79 7.61
C ALA A 309 -18.25 2.68 6.79
N LEU A 310 -17.16 2.99 6.08
CA LEU A 310 -16.38 1.99 5.34
C LEU A 310 -15.77 0.94 6.27
N THR A 311 -15.23 1.38 7.41
CA THR A 311 -14.64 0.45 8.39
C THR A 311 -15.71 -0.46 9.00
N ASP A 312 -16.87 0.10 9.36
CA ASP A 312 -18.01 -0.68 9.88
C ASP A 312 -18.55 -1.67 8.85
N ALA A 313 -18.55 -1.29 7.55
CA ALA A 313 -18.95 -2.19 6.47
C ALA A 313 -18.00 -3.38 6.29
N PHE A 314 -16.69 -3.19 6.56
CA PHE A 314 -15.70 -4.26 6.51
C PHE A 314 -15.65 -5.11 7.79
N ALA A 315 -15.99 -4.54 8.95
CA ALA A 315 -15.94 -5.23 10.24
C ALA A 315 -17.22 -4.99 11.08
N PRO A 316 -18.39 -5.51 10.65
CA PRO A 316 -19.69 -5.22 11.28
C PRO A 316 -19.86 -5.80 12.70
N ARG A 317 -18.92 -6.61 13.20
CA ARG A 317 -18.91 -7.16 14.56
C ARG A 317 -17.59 -6.84 15.25
N ARG A 318 -17.45 -5.61 15.75
CA ARG A 318 -16.29 -5.14 16.53
C ARG A 318 -16.17 -5.81 17.92
N ALA A 319 -17.01 -6.81 18.23
CA ALA A 319 -17.38 -7.21 19.60
C ALA A 319 -16.74 -8.51 20.10
N ASP A 320 -16.00 -9.25 19.27
CA ASP A 320 -15.44 -10.56 19.60
C ASP A 320 -13.93 -10.55 19.88
N GLY A 321 -13.31 -9.37 20.03
CA GLY A 321 -11.90 -9.25 20.40
C GLY A 321 -10.92 -9.74 19.33
N GLY A 322 -11.40 -9.97 18.10
CA GLY A 322 -10.56 -10.29 16.94
C GLY A 322 -9.68 -9.12 16.50
N ARG A 323 -8.65 -9.42 15.70
CA ARG A 323 -7.87 -8.39 15.00
C ARG A 323 -8.80 -7.60 14.07
N GLY A 324 -8.75 -6.28 14.17
CA GLY A 324 -9.43 -5.38 13.24
C GLY A 324 -8.89 -5.50 11.82
N VAL A 325 -9.61 -4.89 10.88
CA VAL A 325 -9.23 -4.79 9.47
C VAL A 325 -8.31 -3.59 9.20
N LEU A 326 -8.37 -2.51 9.99
CA LEU A 326 -7.54 -1.32 9.77
C LEU A 326 -6.07 -1.58 10.13
N GLU A 327 -5.23 -1.73 9.12
CA GLU A 327 -3.82 -2.10 9.28
C GLU A 327 -2.89 -0.89 9.24
N LEU A 328 -2.98 -0.05 8.20
CA LEU A 328 -2.12 1.12 8.04
C LEU A 328 -2.93 2.41 7.89
N VAL A 329 -2.32 3.49 8.36
CA VAL A 329 -2.70 4.86 7.99
C VAL A 329 -1.48 5.53 7.40
N SER A 330 -1.64 6.12 6.22
CA SER A 330 -0.60 6.94 5.60
C SER A 330 -1.00 8.40 5.47
N HIS A 331 -0.01 9.28 5.59
CA HIS A 331 -0.20 10.72 5.52
C HIS A 331 0.87 11.36 4.62
N ARG A 332 0.43 12.21 3.70
CA ARG A 332 1.30 13.07 2.87
C ARG A 332 1.09 14.53 3.28
N ALA A 333 2.05 15.06 4.04
CA ALA A 333 1.93 16.38 4.66
C ALA A 333 2.01 17.58 3.70
N GLY A 334 2.16 17.38 2.38
CA GLY A 334 2.26 18.47 1.40
C GLY A 334 0.96 19.17 1.01
N ARG A 335 -0.21 18.57 1.31
CA ARG A 335 -1.52 19.17 1.01
C ARG A 335 -2.59 18.64 1.96
N SER A 336 -3.55 19.49 2.35
CA SER A 336 -4.62 19.11 3.30
C SER A 336 -5.39 17.88 2.84
N GLY A 337 -5.75 17.01 3.78
CA GLY A 337 -6.67 15.89 3.52
C GLY A 337 -6.04 14.68 2.85
N ASP A 338 -4.71 14.63 2.72
CA ASP A 338 -4.02 13.53 2.05
C ASP A 338 -3.67 12.38 2.99
N VAL A 339 -4.74 11.77 3.48
CA VAL A 339 -4.71 10.61 4.35
C VAL A 339 -5.17 9.40 3.54
N THR A 340 -4.50 8.25 3.71
CA THR A 340 -4.94 6.97 3.13
C THR A 340 -5.05 5.92 4.23
N THR A 341 -6.13 5.16 4.23
CA THR A 341 -6.35 4.04 5.17
C THR A 341 -6.26 2.72 4.43
N TYR A 342 -5.63 1.72 5.03
CA TYR A 342 -5.38 0.41 4.42
C TYR A 342 -6.01 -0.68 5.28
N PHE A 343 -6.70 -1.60 4.63
CA PHE A 343 -7.51 -2.64 5.23
C PHE A 343 -7.02 -4.02 4.79
N ARG A 344 -6.72 -4.86 5.78
CA ARG A 344 -6.33 -6.27 5.59
C ARG A 344 -7.34 -7.16 6.28
N PHE A 345 -7.78 -8.19 5.59
CA PHE A 345 -8.87 -9.05 6.06
C PHE A 345 -8.27 -10.33 6.63
N PRO A 346 -8.51 -10.66 7.91
CA PRO A 346 -8.05 -11.92 8.49
C PRO A 346 -8.80 -13.07 7.81
N THR A 347 -8.17 -13.66 6.80
CA THR A 347 -8.78 -14.61 5.87
C THR A 347 -8.31 -16.02 6.17
N PHE A 348 -7.02 -16.18 6.46
CA PHE A 348 -6.42 -17.46 6.80
C PHE A 348 -6.13 -17.56 8.30
N ALA A 349 -6.15 -18.78 8.82
CA ALA A 349 -5.70 -19.00 10.19
C ALA A 349 -4.21 -18.64 10.29
N GLN A 350 -3.85 -17.74 11.22
CA GLN A 350 -2.44 -17.43 11.42
C GLN A 350 -1.70 -18.70 11.84
N GLN A 351 -0.71 -19.08 11.04
CA GLN A 351 0.34 -19.97 11.52
C GLN A 351 1.08 -19.20 12.62
N SER A 352 1.26 -19.81 13.80
CA SER A 352 2.10 -19.26 14.87
C SER A 352 3.40 -18.74 14.25
N ALA A 353 3.73 -17.47 14.52
CA ALA A 353 4.82 -16.76 13.85
C ALA A 353 6.07 -17.64 13.70
N VAL A 354 6.43 -17.98 12.45
CA VAL A 354 7.75 -18.52 12.16
C VAL A 354 8.74 -17.38 12.42
N PRO A 355 9.75 -17.56 13.28
CA PRO A 355 10.75 -16.53 13.50
C PRO A 355 11.34 -16.12 12.16
N VAL A 356 11.30 -14.82 11.84
CA VAL A 356 12.10 -14.26 10.75
C VAL A 356 13.53 -14.68 11.04
N ALA A 357 14.11 -15.52 10.18
CA ALA A 357 15.47 -16.00 10.34
C ALA A 357 16.36 -14.77 10.53
N THR A 358 16.92 -14.64 11.73
CA THR A 358 18.00 -13.71 12.01
C THR A 358 19.09 -14.03 11.02
N ALA A 359 19.28 -13.17 10.02
CA ALA A 359 20.44 -13.22 9.15
C ALA A 359 21.67 -13.13 10.06
N HIS A 360 22.36 -14.26 10.22
CA HIS A 360 23.60 -14.34 10.96
C HIS A 360 24.56 -13.28 10.43
N ARG A 361 25.01 -12.39 11.33
CA ARG A 361 26.23 -11.62 11.14
C ARG A 361 27.38 -12.61 10.99
N ALA A 362 28.04 -12.61 9.84
CA ALA A 362 29.42 -12.99 9.68
C ALA A 362 30.14 -11.81 9.04
#